data_AF-A0A382NM93-F1
#
_entry.id   AF-A0A382NM93-F1
#
_cell.length_a   1.000
_cell.length_b   1.000
_cell.length_c   1.000
_cell.angle_alpha   90.00
_cell.angle_beta   90.00
_cell.angle_gamma   90.00
#
_symmetry.space_group_name_H-M   'P 1'
#
loop_
_entity.id
_entity.type
_entity.pdbx_description
1 polymer ?
#
loop_
_entity_poly.entity_id
_entity_poly.type
_entity_poly.pdbx_seq_one_letter_code
_entity_poly.pdbx_strand_id
1 'polypeptide(L)'
;MEDENKTIRSEISELKEAVTAQGQKIDKIQERIGRDIKDARERMSKHIDDFEKEKKKKMQEIKYIGVEFDPNGVQKGQDEVNSALKSGFEPIRDFETAKGIVMVLGLWGDHERTD
;
A
#
# COMPACT_ATOMS: atom_id res chain seq x y z
N MET A 1 53.24 39.97 19.80
CA MET A 1 53.09 40.27 18.36
C MET A 1 53.37 39.08 17.46
N GLU A 2 54.57 38.48 17.43
CA GLU A 2 54.87 37.39 16.49
C GLU A 2 54.23 36.05 16.90
N ASP A 3 54.24 35.72 18.19
CA ASP A 3 53.60 34.50 18.73
C ASP A 3 52.07 34.53 18.61
N GLU A 4 51.43 35.70 18.83
CA GLU A 4 49.99 35.88 18.68
C GLU A 4 49.53 35.66 17.24
N ASN A 5 50.32 36.11 16.25
CA ASN A 5 50.01 35.92 14.83
C ASN A 5 50.12 34.44 14.42
N LYS A 6 51.08 33.72 15.01
CA LYS A 6 51.23 32.27 14.81
C LYS A 6 50.05 31.50 15.40
N THR A 7 49.59 31.88 16.59
CA THR A 7 48.41 31.30 17.24
C THR A 7 47.14 31.52 16.40
N ILE A 8 46.89 32.75 15.96
CA ILE A 8 45.72 33.09 15.12
C ILE A 8 45.69 32.26 13.82
N ARG A 9 46.85 32.08 13.17
CA ARG A 9 46.93 31.25 11.95
C ARG A 9 46.60 29.78 12.19
N SER A 10 47.01 29.24 13.35
CA SER A 10 46.67 27.87 13.75
C SER A 10 45.17 27.70 13.93
N GLU A 11 44.53 28.61 14.67
CA GLU A 11 43.09 28.59 14.92
C GLU A 11 42.28 28.71 13.60
N ILE A 12 42.71 29.58 12.68
CA ILE A 12 42.07 29.71 11.35
C ILE A 12 42.19 28.41 10.55
N SER A 13 43.34 27.71 10.63
CA SER A 13 43.53 26.44 9.94
C SER A 13 42.57 25.37 10.46
N GLU A 14 42.46 25.24 11.79
CA GLU A 14 41.54 24.30 12.44
C GLU A 14 40.08 24.61 12.10
N LEU A 15 39.69 25.89 12.11
CA LEU A 15 38.35 26.32 11.71
C LEU A 15 38.04 25.98 10.24
N LYS A 16 39.00 26.15 9.34
CA LYS A 16 38.82 25.84 7.91
C LYS A 16 38.63 24.34 7.69
N GLU A 17 39.38 23.50 8.39
CA GLU A 17 39.20 22.05 8.37
C GLU A 17 37.84 21.64 8.93
N ALA A 18 37.43 22.22 10.05
CA ALA A 18 36.12 21.97 10.66
C ALA A 18 34.96 22.36 9.73
N VAL A 19 35.05 23.52 9.07
CA VAL A 19 34.05 23.97 8.07
C VAL A 19 34.00 23.01 6.88
N THR A 20 35.14 22.56 6.37
CA THR A 20 35.22 21.59 5.27
C THR A 20 34.56 20.25 5.66
N ALA A 21 34.85 19.77 6.88
CA ALA A 21 34.24 18.55 7.41
C ALA A 21 32.72 18.69 7.62
N GLN A 22 32.24 19.87 8.02
CA GLN A 22 30.81 20.15 8.10
C GLN A 22 30.14 20.17 6.72
N GLY A 23 30.78 20.76 5.70
CA GLY A 23 30.29 20.74 4.31
C GLY A 23 30.04 19.31 3.82
N GLN A 24 31.01 18.41 4.01
CA GLN A 24 30.85 17.00 3.65
C GLN A 24 29.71 16.28 4.39
N LYS A 25 29.41 16.67 5.63
CA LYS A 25 28.26 16.13 6.37
C LYS A 25 26.94 16.65 5.80
N ILE A 26 26.88 17.92 5.41
CA ILE A 26 25.70 18.52 4.78
C ILE A 26 25.40 17.82 3.46
N ASP A 27 26.41 17.55 2.63
CA ASP A 27 26.21 16.85 1.34
C ASP A 27 25.59 15.46 1.56
N LYS A 28 26.11 14.69 2.53
CA LYS A 28 25.55 13.37 2.89
C LYS A 28 24.11 13.45 3.41
N ILE A 29 23.76 14.53 4.12
CA ILE A 29 22.39 14.75 4.59
C ILE A 29 21.48 15.07 3.41
N GLN A 30 21.91 15.91 2.48
CA GLN A 30 21.13 16.24 1.27
C GLN A 30 20.87 14.99 0.42
N GLU A 31 21.86 14.12 0.23
CA GLU A 31 21.68 12.85 -0.50
C GLU A 31 20.70 11.89 0.19
N ARG A 32 20.70 11.84 1.53
CA ARG A 32 19.73 11.03 2.30
C ARG A 32 18.32 11.58 2.15
N ILE A 33 18.15 12.90 2.34
CA ILE A 33 16.85 13.57 2.18
C ILE A 33 16.28 13.34 0.77
N GLY A 34 17.11 13.44 -0.27
CA GLY A 34 16.68 13.18 -1.64
C GLY A 34 16.17 11.75 -1.85
N ARG A 35 16.83 10.76 -1.26
CA ARG A 35 16.37 9.35 -1.29
C ARG A 35 15.07 9.17 -0.52
N ASP A 36 14.98 9.68 0.69
CA ASP A 36 13.80 9.52 1.54
C ASP A 36 12.56 10.15 0.90
N ILE A 37 12.70 11.33 0.28
CA ILE A 37 11.62 11.99 -0.47
C ILE A 37 11.18 11.15 -1.66
N LYS A 38 12.14 10.58 -2.42
CA LYS A 38 11.83 9.73 -3.56
C LYS A 38 11.06 8.48 -3.12
N ASP A 39 11.55 7.79 -2.10
CA ASP A 39 10.93 6.57 -1.58
C ASP A 39 9.53 6.85 -1.00
N ALA A 40 9.37 7.96 -0.27
CA ALA A 40 8.07 8.40 0.23
C ALA A 40 7.09 8.69 -0.91
N ARG A 41 7.56 9.37 -1.97
CA ARG A 41 6.74 9.68 -3.15
C ARG A 41 6.29 8.42 -3.88
N GLU A 42 7.19 7.45 -4.08
CA GLU A 42 6.84 6.18 -4.72
C GLU A 42 5.83 5.36 -3.90
N ARG A 43 6.00 5.29 -2.58
CA ARG A 43 5.04 4.61 -1.69
C ARG A 43 3.68 5.28 -1.69
N MET A 44 3.66 6.61 -1.65
CA MET A 44 2.43 7.41 -1.68
C MET A 44 1.72 7.25 -3.02
N SER A 45 2.44 7.29 -4.14
CA SER A 45 1.86 7.11 -5.48
C SER A 45 1.14 5.76 -5.59
N LYS A 46 1.78 4.66 -5.14
CA LYS A 46 1.16 3.34 -5.17
C LYS A 46 -0.13 3.27 -4.33
N HIS A 47 -0.10 3.85 -3.13
CA HIS A 47 -1.29 3.88 -2.27
C HIS A 47 -2.43 4.70 -2.88
N ILE A 48 -2.12 5.82 -3.56
CA ILE A 48 -3.13 6.62 -4.25
C ILE A 48 -3.73 5.83 -5.43
N ASP A 49 -2.90 5.19 -6.25
CA ASP A 49 -3.35 4.39 -7.39
C ASP A 49 -4.26 3.23 -6.96
N ASP A 50 -3.90 2.53 -5.87
CA ASP A 50 -4.69 1.42 -5.33
C ASP A 50 -6.01 1.93 -4.73
N PHE A 51 -5.97 3.03 -3.98
CA PHE A 51 -7.17 3.67 -3.42
C PHE A 51 -8.12 4.20 -4.50
N GLU A 52 -7.60 4.79 -5.57
CA GLU A 52 -8.41 5.23 -6.71
C GLU A 52 -9.05 4.06 -7.47
N LYS A 53 -8.34 2.94 -7.63
CA LYS A 53 -8.90 1.72 -8.23
C LYS A 53 -10.05 1.16 -7.39
N GLU A 54 -9.90 1.12 -6.06
CA GLU A 54 -10.99 0.67 -5.19
C GLU A 54 -12.18 1.63 -5.21
N LYS A 55 -11.95 2.95 -5.21
CA LYS A 55 -13.02 3.94 -5.35
C LYS A 55 -13.76 3.88 -6.69
N LYS A 56 -13.09 3.44 -7.75
CA LYS A 56 -13.70 3.28 -9.08
C LYS A 56 -14.51 2.00 -9.20
N LYS A 57 -14.41 1.04 -8.28
CA LYS A 57 -15.22 -0.19 -8.35
C LYS A 57 -16.60 0.05 -7.73
N LYS A 58 -17.65 -0.19 -8.50
CA LYS A 58 -19.03 -0.27 -8.00
C LYS A 58 -19.46 -1.74 -7.94
N MET A 59 -20.25 -2.09 -6.92
CA MET A 59 -20.90 -3.39 -6.88
C MET A 59 -21.90 -3.46 -8.04
N GLN A 60 -21.72 -4.43 -8.92
CA GLN A 60 -22.54 -4.64 -10.11
C GLN A 60 -23.61 -5.70 -9.86
N GLU A 61 -23.28 -6.77 -9.15
CA GLU A 61 -24.19 -7.89 -8.88
C GLU A 61 -23.95 -8.47 -7.48
N ILE A 62 -25.01 -8.99 -6.86
CA ILE A 62 -24.96 -9.75 -5.61
C ILE A 62 -25.54 -11.14 -5.87
N LYS A 63 -24.87 -12.17 -5.37
CA LYS A 63 -25.32 -13.56 -5.42
C LYS A 63 -25.38 -14.17 -4.03
N TYR A 64 -26.46 -14.87 -3.73
CA TYR A 64 -26.62 -15.66 -2.51
C TYR A 64 -26.53 -17.14 -2.87
N ILE A 65 -25.59 -17.87 -2.27
CA ILE A 65 -25.39 -19.30 -2.52
C ILE A 65 -25.54 -20.05 -1.20
N GLY A 66 -26.55 -20.91 -1.12
CA GLY A 66 -26.71 -21.83 0.00
C GLY A 66 -25.87 -23.09 -0.23
N VAL A 67 -25.03 -23.43 0.74
CA VAL A 67 -24.27 -24.68 0.78
C VAL A 67 -24.83 -25.51 1.94
N GLU A 68 -25.62 -26.53 1.60
CA GLU A 68 -26.16 -27.47 2.58
C GLU A 68 -25.10 -28.51 2.96
N PHE A 69 -24.93 -28.75 4.26
CA PHE A 69 -23.95 -29.69 4.82
C PHE A 69 -24.54 -31.09 4.94
N ASP A 70 -25.18 -31.56 3.87
CA ASP A 70 -25.56 -32.96 3.72
C ASP A 70 -24.61 -33.66 2.73
N PRO A 71 -24.47 -35.01 2.81
CA PRO A 71 -23.49 -35.75 2.02
C PRO A 71 -23.63 -35.59 0.49
N ASN A 72 -24.81 -35.22 -0.01
CA ASN A 72 -25.08 -35.08 -1.43
C ASN A 72 -25.17 -33.60 -1.88
N GLY A 73 -25.59 -32.70 -0.98
CA GLY A 73 -25.80 -31.28 -1.24
C GLY A 73 -24.52 -30.44 -1.14
N VAL A 74 -23.55 -30.86 -0.33
CA VAL A 74 -22.32 -30.08 -0.10
C VAL A 74 -21.50 -29.89 -1.39
N GLN A 75 -21.38 -30.94 -2.21
CA GLN A 75 -20.64 -30.87 -3.47
C GLN A 75 -21.28 -29.89 -4.45
N LYS A 76 -22.62 -29.90 -4.54
CA LYS A 76 -23.37 -28.98 -5.40
C LYS A 76 -23.14 -27.53 -4.97
N GLY A 77 -23.28 -27.24 -3.68
CA GLY A 77 -23.03 -25.89 -3.14
C GLY A 77 -21.59 -25.43 -3.38
N GLN A 78 -20.61 -26.32 -3.16
CA GLN A 78 -19.21 -26.06 -3.47
C GLN A 78 -18.98 -25.73 -4.95
N ASP A 79 -19.59 -26.46 -5.87
CA ASP A 79 -19.45 -26.23 -7.31
C ASP A 79 -20.08 -24.89 -7.73
N GLU A 80 -21.22 -24.52 -7.15
CA GLU A 80 -21.87 -23.22 -7.38
C GLU A 80 -21.02 -22.04 -6.88
N VAL A 81 -20.42 -22.17 -5.68
CA VAL A 81 -19.47 -21.17 -5.16
C VAL A 81 -18.26 -21.06 -6.07
N ASN A 82 -17.63 -22.18 -6.42
CA ASN A 82 -16.46 -22.18 -7.29
C ASN A 82 -16.74 -21.59 -8.68
N SER A 83 -17.93 -21.83 -9.23
CA SER A 83 -18.36 -21.23 -10.50
C SER A 83 -18.51 -19.71 -10.37
N ALA A 84 -19.10 -19.22 -9.28
CA ALA A 84 -19.21 -17.78 -9.03
C ALA A 84 -17.82 -17.11 -8.89
N LEU A 85 -16.90 -17.74 -8.15
CA LEU A 85 -15.54 -17.25 -8.00
C LEU A 85 -14.80 -17.16 -9.34
N LYS A 86 -14.95 -18.17 -10.22
CA LYS A 86 -14.37 -18.15 -11.58
C LYS A 86 -14.93 -17.04 -12.46
N SER A 87 -16.18 -16.63 -12.22
CA SER A 87 -16.83 -15.52 -12.91
C SER A 87 -16.48 -14.15 -12.32
N GLY A 88 -15.59 -14.09 -11.31
CA GLY A 88 -15.11 -12.83 -10.72
C GLY A 88 -15.92 -12.34 -9.52
N PHE A 89 -16.86 -13.14 -8.99
CA PHE A 89 -17.51 -12.81 -7.73
C PHE A 89 -16.55 -13.00 -6.56
N GLU A 90 -16.65 -12.12 -5.56
CA GLU A 90 -15.86 -12.15 -4.34
C GLU A 90 -16.77 -12.34 -3.11
N PRO A 91 -16.40 -13.18 -2.13
CA PRO A 91 -17.17 -13.32 -0.89
C PRO A 91 -17.21 -12.00 -0.10
N ILE A 92 -18.42 -11.57 0.28
CA ILE A 92 -18.64 -10.37 1.11
C ILE A 92 -18.93 -10.80 2.55
N ARG A 93 -19.79 -11.81 2.70
CA ARG A 93 -20.31 -12.24 4.00
C ARG A 93 -20.84 -13.67 3.92
N ASP A 94 -20.88 -14.35 5.04
CA ASP A 94 -21.56 -15.62 5.19
C ASP A 94 -22.48 -15.64 6.42
N PHE A 95 -23.44 -16.55 6.40
CA PHE A 95 -24.38 -16.80 7.50
C PHE A 95 -24.51 -18.30 7.74
N GLU A 96 -24.20 -18.73 8.96
CA GLU A 96 -24.46 -20.09 9.39
C GLU A 96 -25.97 -20.33 9.54
N THR A 97 -26.40 -21.53 9.17
CA THR A 97 -27.77 -22.02 9.30
C THR A 97 -27.74 -23.42 9.90
N ALA A 98 -28.88 -23.90 10.41
CA ALA A 98 -28.98 -25.25 10.96
C ALA A 98 -28.65 -26.36 9.94
N LYS A 99 -28.74 -26.07 8.63
CA LYS A 99 -28.51 -27.03 7.55
C LYS A 99 -27.19 -26.82 6.80
N GLY A 100 -26.43 -25.77 7.10
CA GLY A 100 -25.25 -25.40 6.31
C GLY A 100 -24.98 -23.91 6.37
N ILE A 101 -24.50 -23.31 5.29
CA ILE A 101 -24.10 -21.90 5.23
C ILE A 101 -24.74 -21.19 4.03
N VAL A 102 -25.04 -19.91 4.15
CA VAL A 102 -25.38 -19.04 3.02
C VAL A 102 -24.22 -18.07 2.81
N MET A 103 -23.58 -18.15 1.63
CA MET A 103 -22.55 -17.20 1.22
C MET A 103 -23.17 -16.07 0.38
N VAL A 104 -22.80 -14.84 0.70
CA VAL A 104 -23.09 -13.64 -0.07
C VAL A 104 -21.84 -13.26 -0.84
N LEU A 105 -21.93 -13.26 -2.17
CA LEU A 105 -20.84 -12.86 -3.05
C LEU A 105 -21.23 -11.60 -3.85
N GLY A 106 -20.26 -10.74 -4.10
CA GLY A 106 -20.42 -9.54 -4.93
C GLY A 106 -19.54 -9.58 -6.17
N LEU A 107 -20.09 -9.19 -7.31
CA LEU A 107 -19.31 -8.86 -8.48
C LEU A 107 -19.05 -7.35 -8.49
N TRP A 108 -17.77 -6.97 -8.58
CA TRP A 108 -17.34 -5.58 -8.61
C TRP A 108 -16.79 -5.27 -9.99
N GLY A 109 -17.21 -4.15 -10.56
CA GLY A 109 -16.71 -3.69 -11.85
C GLY A 109 -16.54 -2.19 -11.88
N ASP A 110 -15.94 -1.69 -12.94
CA ASP A 110 -15.64 -0.26 -13.07
C ASP A 110 -16.94 0.56 -13.05
N HIS A 111 -16.90 1.65 -12.28
CA HIS A 111 -17.88 2.70 -12.30
C HIS A 111 -17.67 3.48 -13.59
N GLU A 112 -18.36 3.06 -14.66
CA GLU A 112 -18.56 3.95 -15.79
C GLU A 112 -19.22 5.22 -15.24
N ARG A 113 -18.44 6.31 -15.26
CA ARG A 113 -18.94 7.66 -15.11
C ARG A 113 -19.79 7.88 -16.35
N THR A 114 -21.10 7.68 -16.25
CA THR A 114 -22.02 8.20 -17.26
C THR A 114 -21.97 9.72 -17.11
N ASP A 115 -21.30 10.36 -18.06
CA ASP A 115 -21.30 11.81 -18.25
C ASP A 115 -22.72 12.36 -18.46
#